data_AF-A0A415IM14-F1
#
_entry.id   AF-A0A415IM14-F1
#
_cell.length_a   1.000
_cell.length_b   1.000
_cell.length_c   1.000
_cell.angle_alpha   90.00
_cell.angle_beta   90.00
_cell.angle_gamma   90.00
#
_symmetry.space_group_name_H-M   'P 1'
#
loop_
_entity.id
_entity.type
_entity.pdbx_description
1 polymer ?
#
loop_
_entity_poly.entity_id
_entity_poly.type
_entity_poly.pdbx_seq_one_letter_code
_entity_poly.pdbx_strand_id
1 'polypeptide(L)'
;MYNFKEKKLHFNALRNPDAAVYDLELLRQVRPWLPQLRTYTRDPKRYASEILYSLLDLTTRESIRAFRRKKLDELKAATEVPGTAAGDTPSDEITATDSDTSASDETTGTTDENTPESVKIEALEQSLEEAEERAEEAEQRAEEAEEAQEEAETRAEEAEQALDTEKKKEQPKAAPAKSKSTRSTRKSTGTTSSIRKSK
;
A
#
# COMPACT_ATOMS: atom_id res chain seq x y z
N MET A 1 7.34 0.83 13.66
CA MET A 1 7.26 0.85 12.18
C MET A 1 6.24 -0.19 11.75
N TYR A 2 5.53 0.03 10.66
CA TYR A 2 4.47 -0.87 10.20
C TYR A 2 5.00 -2.23 9.78
N ASN A 3 4.24 -3.29 10.08
CA ASN A 3 4.51 -4.61 9.52
C ASN A 3 4.13 -4.65 8.01
N PHE A 4 4.46 -5.73 7.29
CA PHE A 4 4.20 -5.80 5.84
C PHE A 4 2.71 -5.65 5.47
N LYS A 5 1.80 -6.23 6.27
CA LYS A 5 0.35 -6.17 6.03
C LYS A 5 -0.18 -4.75 6.28
N GLU A 6 0.18 -4.15 7.42
CA GLU A 6 -0.17 -2.77 7.78
C GLU A 6 0.41 -1.76 6.78
N LYS A 7 1.65 -2.00 6.33
CA LYS A 7 2.31 -1.13 5.36
C LYS A 7 1.56 -1.13 4.04
N LYS A 8 1.09 -2.30 3.58
CA LYS A 8 0.24 -2.41 2.39
C LYS A 8 -1.10 -1.69 2.58
N LEU A 9 -1.73 -1.84 3.74
CA LEU A 9 -2.98 -1.14 4.06
C LEU A 9 -2.81 0.38 4.04
N HIS A 10 -1.77 0.90 4.71
CA HIS A 10 -1.50 2.33 4.74
C HIS A 10 -1.03 2.89 3.40
N PHE A 11 -0.28 2.10 2.63
CA PHE A 11 0.09 2.43 1.27
C PHE A 11 -1.15 2.66 0.40
N ASN A 12 -2.11 1.72 0.42
CA ASN A 12 -3.35 1.84 -0.34
C ASN A 12 -4.16 3.06 0.12
N ALA A 13 -4.31 3.27 1.42
CA ALA A 13 -5.04 4.40 2.00
C ALA A 13 -4.38 5.78 1.79
N LEU A 14 -3.12 5.80 1.34
CA LEU A 14 -2.36 7.02 1.02
C LEU A 14 -2.04 7.14 -0.47
N ARG A 15 -2.52 6.21 -1.30
CA ARG A 15 -2.19 6.14 -2.72
C ARG A 15 -2.70 7.39 -3.43
N ASN A 16 -1.77 8.28 -3.77
CA ASN A 16 -2.04 9.51 -4.51
C ASN A 16 -0.74 9.96 -5.19
N PRO A 17 -0.64 9.86 -6.53
CA PRO A 17 0.57 10.24 -7.25
C PRO A 17 0.83 11.75 -7.25
N ASP A 18 -0.20 12.59 -7.17
CA ASP A 18 -0.02 14.05 -7.16
C ASP A 18 0.62 14.55 -5.87
N ALA A 19 0.38 13.83 -4.77
CA ALA A 19 1.00 14.13 -3.48
C ALA A 19 2.49 13.74 -3.41
N ALA A 20 3.01 13.02 -4.41
CA ALA A 20 4.39 12.52 -4.41
C ALA A 20 5.44 13.65 -4.34
N VAL A 21 5.11 14.84 -4.83
CA VAL A 21 6.00 16.01 -4.76
C VAL A 21 6.23 16.43 -3.31
N TYR A 22 5.17 16.51 -2.51
CA TYR A 22 5.25 16.84 -1.08
C TYR A 22 5.90 15.70 -0.30
N ASP A 23 5.52 14.46 -0.61
CA ASP A 23 6.09 13.27 0.01
C ASP A 23 7.61 13.19 -0.23
N LEU A 24 8.09 13.57 -1.42
CA LEU A 24 9.53 13.63 -1.71
C LEU A 24 10.25 14.67 -0.86
N GLU A 25 9.63 15.84 -0.66
CA GLU A 25 10.19 16.88 0.22
C GLU A 25 10.30 16.38 1.67
N LEU A 26 9.25 15.71 2.16
CA LEU A 26 9.26 15.06 3.47
C LEU A 26 10.34 13.97 3.54
N LEU A 27 10.48 13.15 2.49
CA LEU A 27 11.50 12.09 2.43
C LEU A 27 12.92 12.67 2.47
N ARG A 28 13.15 13.82 1.82
CA ARG A 28 14.43 14.54 1.89
C ARG A 28 14.73 15.05 3.29
N GLN A 29 13.72 15.49 4.05
CA GLN A 29 13.88 15.92 5.44
C GLN A 29 14.23 14.74 6.37
N VAL A 30 13.55 13.61 6.19
CA VAL A 30 13.73 12.43 7.05
C VAL A 30 14.99 11.65 6.69
N ARG A 31 15.34 11.57 5.41
CA ARG A 31 16.49 10.80 4.91
C ARG A 31 17.23 11.51 3.75
N PRO A 32 18.00 12.57 4.03
CA PRO A 32 18.67 13.36 3.00
C PRO A 32 19.80 12.63 2.26
N TRP A 33 20.35 11.56 2.82
CA TRP A 33 21.44 10.77 2.22
C TRP A 33 20.97 9.65 1.30
N LEU A 34 19.67 9.55 0.99
CA LEU A 34 19.14 8.49 0.13
C LEU A 34 19.57 8.73 -1.34
N PRO A 35 20.35 7.82 -1.97
CA PRO A 35 20.83 8.00 -3.35
C PRO A 35 19.70 8.17 -4.37
N GLN A 36 18.56 7.52 -4.12
CA GLN A 36 17.37 7.57 -4.97
C GLN A 36 16.73 8.96 -5.04
N LEU A 37 17.04 9.89 -4.13
CA LEU A 37 16.47 11.24 -4.17
C LEU A 37 16.71 11.91 -5.52
N ARG A 38 17.90 11.78 -6.11
CA ARG A 38 18.22 12.33 -7.44
C ARG A 38 17.28 11.80 -8.53
N THR A 39 16.93 10.52 -8.44
CA THR A 39 16.00 9.87 -9.37
C THR A 39 14.57 10.34 -9.14
N TYR A 40 14.15 10.38 -7.87
CA TYR A 40 12.81 10.81 -7.48
C TYR A 40 12.53 12.27 -7.80
N THR A 41 13.53 13.15 -7.71
CA THR A 41 13.39 14.57 -8.08
C THR A 41 13.10 14.77 -9.56
N ARG A 42 13.55 13.87 -10.43
CA ARG A 42 13.32 13.98 -11.87
C ARG A 42 11.84 13.85 -12.20
N ASP A 43 11.21 12.77 -11.71
CA ASP A 43 9.78 12.47 -11.96
C ASP A 43 9.11 11.92 -10.69
N PRO A 44 8.76 12.78 -9.71
CA PRO A 44 8.25 12.32 -8.41
C PRO A 44 6.99 11.46 -8.54
N LYS A 45 6.09 11.81 -9.47
CA LYS A 45 4.83 11.08 -9.70
C LYS A 45 5.07 9.64 -10.17
N ARG A 46 6.08 9.41 -11.01
CA ARG A 46 6.44 8.07 -11.50
C ARG A 46 6.94 7.18 -10.37
N TYR A 47 7.61 7.77 -9.39
CA TYR A 47 8.14 7.08 -8.22
C TYR A 47 7.26 7.24 -6.97
N ALA A 48 6.01 7.69 -7.12
CA ALA A 48 5.10 7.94 -6.00
C ALA A 48 5.02 6.73 -5.06
N SER A 49 4.92 5.53 -5.63
CA SER A 49 4.84 4.30 -4.86
C SER A 49 6.11 4.05 -4.04
N GLU A 50 7.29 4.20 -4.64
CA GLU A 50 8.56 3.96 -3.94
C GLU A 50 8.84 5.01 -2.85
N ILE A 51 8.50 6.27 -3.14
CA ILE A 51 8.61 7.37 -2.18
C ILE A 51 7.71 7.07 -0.97
N LEU A 52 6.46 6.67 -1.21
CA LEU A 52 5.50 6.36 -0.16
C LEU A 52 5.92 5.12 0.65
N TYR A 53 6.40 4.05 0.00
CA TYR A 53 6.93 2.88 0.69
C TYR A 53 8.14 3.23 1.56
N SER A 54 9.04 4.09 1.08
CA SER A 54 10.20 4.55 1.84
C SER A 54 9.78 5.42 3.03
N LEU A 55 8.77 6.27 2.88
CA LEU A 55 8.24 7.08 3.97
C LEU A 55 7.56 6.24 5.04
N LEU A 56 6.80 5.21 4.67
CA LEU A 56 6.16 4.30 5.63
C LEU A 56 7.16 3.46 6.44
N ASP A 57 8.39 3.31 5.93
CA ASP A 57 9.52 2.73 6.68
C ASP A 57 10.19 3.71 7.64
N LEU A 58 9.80 4.98 7.69
CA LEU A 58 10.49 6.00 8.48
C LEU A 58 9.53 6.86 9.30
N THR A 59 8.28 6.95 8.88
CA THR A 59 7.27 7.87 9.40
C THR A 59 5.91 7.19 9.54
N THR A 60 4.99 7.86 10.23
CA THR A 60 3.62 7.37 10.40
C THR A 60 2.71 7.82 9.26
N ARG A 61 1.61 7.09 9.06
CA ARG A 61 0.57 7.49 8.10
C ARG A 61 0.06 8.91 8.37
N GLU A 62 -0.15 9.26 9.64
CA GLU A 62 -0.71 10.55 10.02
C GLU A 62 0.26 11.70 9.77
N SER A 63 1.57 11.50 9.97
CA SER A 63 2.57 12.52 9.62
C SER A 63 2.59 12.82 8.11
N ILE A 64 2.42 11.79 7.27
CA ILE A 64 2.34 11.97 5.81
C ILE A 64 1.08 12.78 5.46
N ARG A 65 -0.08 12.43 6.03
CA ARG A 65 -1.34 13.17 5.82
C ARG A 65 -1.25 14.63 6.29
N ALA A 66 -0.65 14.86 7.45
CA ALA A 66 -0.45 16.20 7.99
C ALA A 66 0.44 17.04 7.08
N PHE A 67 1.55 16.47 6.58
CA PHE A 67 2.46 17.16 5.68
C PHE A 67 1.79 17.52 4.35
N ARG A 68 1.03 16.59 3.74
CA ARG A 68 0.27 16.83 2.52
C ARG A 68 -0.75 17.96 2.69
N ARG A 69 -1.52 17.96 3.79
CA ARG A 69 -2.48 19.04 4.11
C ARG A 69 -1.78 20.38 4.25
N LYS A 70 -0.72 20.42 5.06
CA LYS A 70 0.08 21.63 5.28
C LYS A 70 0.58 22.24 3.95
N LYS A 71 1.11 21.43 3.05
CA LYS A 71 1.61 21.89 1.75
C LYS A 71 0.51 22.35 0.81
N LEU A 72 -0.63 21.68 0.81
CA LEU A 72 -1.78 22.12 0.03
C LEU A 72 -2.35 23.45 0.54
N ASP A 73 -2.43 23.62 1.85
CA ASP A 73 -2.91 24.88 2.47
C ASP A 73 -1.92 26.03 2.21
N GLU A 74 -0.61 25.76 2.24
CA GLU A 74 0.43 26.74 1.86
C GLU A 74 0.28 27.20 0.40
N LEU A 75 0.03 26.27 -0.53
CA LEU A 75 -0.23 26.59 -1.93
C LEU A 75 -1.53 27.39 -2.10
N LYS A 76 -2.60 27.00 -1.41
CA LYS A 76 -3.88 27.73 -1.43
C LYS A 76 -3.74 29.15 -0.87
N ALA A 77 -3.05 29.29 0.26
CA ALA A 77 -2.79 30.58 0.87
C ALA A 77 -1.93 31.48 -0.03
N ALA A 78 -0.94 30.89 -0.74
CA ALA A 78 -0.14 31.62 -1.72
C ALA A 78 -0.96 32.09 -2.94
N THR A 79 -1.98 31.33 -3.34
CA THR A 79 -2.89 31.72 -4.44
C THR A 79 -3.97 32.74 -4.03
N GLU A 80 -4.32 32.80 -2.75
CA GLU A 80 -5.40 33.65 -2.21
C GLU A 80 -4.91 35.00 -1.65
N VAL A 81 -3.64 35.40 -1.87
CA VAL A 81 -3.13 36.67 -1.33
C VAL A 81 -3.93 37.87 -1.89
N PRO A 82 -4.65 38.63 -1.03
CA PRO A 82 -5.13 39.96 -1.36
C PRO A 82 -3.94 40.90 -1.37
N GLY A 83 -3.81 41.74 -2.40
CA GLY A 83 -2.65 42.64 -2.52
C GLY A 83 -2.47 43.55 -1.30
N THR A 84 -1.23 43.61 -0.77
CA THR A 84 -0.48 44.86 -0.45
C THR A 84 0.69 44.59 0.53
N ALA A 85 1.86 45.06 0.08
CA ALA A 85 3.02 45.59 0.81
C ALA A 85 4.18 44.67 1.26
N ALA A 86 5.33 45.02 0.64
CA ALA A 86 6.70 45.05 1.15
C ALA A 86 7.36 43.71 1.52
N GLY A 87 8.46 43.28 0.91
CA GLY A 87 9.50 44.00 0.20
C GLY A 87 10.84 43.46 0.71
N ASP A 88 11.58 42.73 -0.12
CA ASP A 88 13.05 42.74 -0.12
C ASP A 88 13.55 42.03 -1.40
N THR A 89 13.81 42.85 -2.42
CA THR A 89 14.86 42.58 -3.40
C THR A 89 16.19 42.97 -2.76
N PRO A 90 17.26 42.21 -3.03
CA PRO A 90 18.42 42.89 -3.57
C PRO A 90 18.85 42.27 -4.90
N SER A 91 19.00 43.17 -5.89
CA SER A 91 19.88 43.03 -7.04
C SER A 91 21.32 42.80 -6.60
N ASP A 92 22.08 42.13 -7.48
CA ASP A 92 23.44 42.48 -7.95
C ASP A 92 24.11 41.19 -8.42
N GLU A 93 24.95 41.14 -9.45
CA GLU A 93 25.29 41.97 -10.60
C GLU A 93 26.24 41.07 -11.41
N ILE A 94 26.07 41.05 -12.74
CA ILE A 94 27.00 40.71 -13.83
C ILE A 94 28.27 39.84 -13.56
N THR A 95 28.48 38.84 -14.43
CA THR A 95 29.64 38.85 -15.35
C THR A 95 29.32 38.02 -16.60
N ALA A 96 29.45 38.67 -17.75
CA ALA A 96 29.35 38.12 -19.08
C ALA A 96 30.50 37.15 -19.40
N THR A 97 30.24 36.15 -20.24
CA THR A 97 31.22 35.74 -21.25
C THR A 97 30.47 35.22 -22.47
N ASP A 98 30.65 35.96 -23.55
CA ASP A 98 30.17 35.73 -24.90
C ASP A 98 31.09 34.71 -25.58
N SER A 99 30.54 33.80 -26.37
CA SER A 99 31.26 33.04 -27.41
C SER A 99 30.25 32.43 -28.37
N ASP A 100 29.89 33.25 -29.35
CA ASP A 100 29.34 32.92 -30.67
C ASP A 100 30.20 31.87 -31.41
N THR A 101 29.56 30.97 -32.19
CA THR A 101 29.94 30.61 -33.58
C THR A 101 29.07 29.45 -34.10
N SER A 102 28.12 29.83 -34.96
CA SER A 102 27.74 29.26 -36.26
C SER A 102 27.52 27.74 -36.49
N ALA A 103 26.24 27.43 -36.76
CA ALA A 103 25.68 26.96 -38.05
C ALA A 103 25.86 25.52 -38.59
N SER A 104 24.74 25.08 -39.19
CA SER A 104 24.47 24.00 -40.15
C SER A 104 24.36 22.56 -39.63
N ASP A 105 23.54 21.67 -40.18
CA ASP A 105 22.29 21.66 -40.99
C ASP A 105 22.03 20.16 -41.27
N GLU A 106 20.75 19.77 -41.44
CA GLU A 106 20.28 18.50 -42.04
C GLU A 106 20.67 17.13 -41.38
N THR A 107 19.91 16.04 -41.40
CA THR A 107 18.56 15.68 -41.87
C THR A 107 18.19 14.27 -41.36
N THR A 108 16.89 14.07 -41.13
CA THR A 108 16.09 12.83 -41.38
C THR A 108 16.28 11.57 -40.55
N GLY A 109 15.13 11.07 -40.05
CA GLY A 109 14.94 9.68 -39.65
C GLY A 109 13.66 9.40 -38.86
N THR A 110 12.49 9.53 -39.51
CA THR A 110 11.31 8.62 -39.48
C THR A 110 10.76 8.20 -38.09
N THR A 111 9.50 8.47 -37.74
CA THR A 111 8.34 7.70 -38.20
C THR A 111 7.02 8.46 -37.97
N ASP A 112 6.29 8.59 -39.06
CA ASP A 112 4.87 8.90 -39.21
C ASP A 112 4.02 7.69 -38.78
N GLU A 113 2.97 7.87 -37.97
CA GLU A 113 1.65 7.34 -38.34
C GLU A 113 0.52 7.85 -37.41
N ASN A 114 -0.37 8.57 -38.07
CA ASN A 114 -1.70 9.01 -37.67
C ASN A 114 -2.57 7.82 -37.19
N THR A 115 -2.85 7.71 -35.88
CA THR A 115 -3.92 6.84 -35.34
C THR A 115 -4.85 7.72 -34.49
N PRO A 116 -6.18 7.70 -34.68
CA PRO A 116 -7.08 8.58 -33.93
C PRO A 116 -7.03 8.23 -32.43
N GLU A 117 -6.47 9.13 -31.61
CA GLU A 117 -6.37 9.00 -30.14
C GLU A 117 -7.71 8.66 -29.49
N SER A 118 -8.83 9.08 -30.09
CA SER A 118 -10.19 8.82 -29.63
C SER A 118 -10.53 7.33 -29.46
N VAL A 119 -10.05 6.45 -30.34
CA VAL A 119 -10.35 5.00 -30.25
C VAL A 119 -9.58 4.32 -29.11
N LYS A 120 -8.39 4.84 -28.77
CA LYS A 120 -7.60 4.33 -27.64
C LYS A 120 -8.19 4.75 -26.30
N ILE A 121 -8.85 5.92 -26.24
CA ILE A 121 -9.46 6.42 -25.01
C ILE A 121 -10.70 5.59 -24.64
N GLU A 122 -11.61 5.33 -25.59
CA GLU A 122 -12.79 4.47 -25.34
C GLU A 122 -12.41 3.04 -24.91
N ALA A 123 -11.37 2.46 -25.53
CA ALA A 123 -10.89 1.13 -25.14
C ALA A 123 -10.29 1.09 -23.73
N LEU A 124 -9.67 2.19 -23.29
CA LEU A 124 -9.14 2.31 -21.93
C LEU A 124 -10.27 2.53 -20.91
N GLU A 125 -11.29 3.29 -21.26
CA GLU A 125 -12.49 3.49 -20.41
C GLU A 125 -13.23 2.16 -20.19
N GLN A 126 -13.47 1.39 -21.24
CA GLN A 126 -14.09 0.05 -21.12
C GLN A 126 -13.24 -0.92 -20.28
N SER A 127 -11.91 -0.88 -20.45
CA SER A 127 -11.01 -1.71 -19.64
C SER A 127 -10.95 -1.28 -18.16
N LEU A 128 -11.22 -0.01 -17.86
CA LEU A 128 -11.23 0.52 -16.50
C LEU A 128 -12.52 0.08 -15.79
N GLU A 129 -13.66 0.19 -16.47
CA GLU A 129 -14.96 -0.21 -15.92
C GLU A 129 -15.03 -1.73 -15.63
N GLU A 130 -14.49 -2.58 -16.51
CA GLU A 130 -14.40 -4.04 -16.22
C GLU A 130 -13.46 -4.33 -15.03
N ALA A 131 -12.40 -3.55 -14.86
CA ALA A 131 -11.48 -3.71 -13.73
C ALA A 131 -12.09 -3.25 -12.41
N GLU A 132 -12.99 -2.26 -12.46
CA GLU A 132 -13.74 -1.75 -11.32
C GLU A 132 -14.80 -2.75 -10.85
N GLU A 133 -15.59 -3.32 -11.77
CA GLU A 133 -16.58 -4.37 -11.44
C GLU A 133 -15.91 -5.61 -10.81
N ARG A 134 -14.75 -6.02 -11.34
CA ARG A 134 -13.97 -7.13 -10.76
C ARG A 134 -13.40 -6.79 -9.38
N ALA A 135 -13.11 -5.51 -9.11
CA ALA A 135 -12.64 -5.07 -7.80
C ALA A 135 -13.78 -5.09 -6.78
N GLU A 136 -14.97 -4.64 -7.16
CA GLU A 136 -16.17 -4.69 -6.31
C GLU A 136 -16.56 -6.14 -5.95
N GLU A 137 -16.51 -7.08 -6.91
CA GLU A 137 -16.77 -8.50 -6.64
C GLU A 137 -15.75 -9.09 -5.65
N ALA A 138 -14.48 -8.71 -5.79
CA ALA A 138 -13.42 -9.15 -4.88
C ALA A 138 -13.57 -8.56 -3.47
N GLU A 139 -14.09 -7.34 -3.35
CA GLU A 139 -14.39 -6.69 -2.08
C GLU A 139 -15.56 -7.37 -1.36
N GLN A 140 -16.67 -7.63 -2.06
CA GLN A 140 -17.81 -8.37 -1.50
C GLN A 140 -17.40 -9.77 -0.99
N ARG A 141 -16.53 -10.46 -1.74
CA ARG A 141 -16.01 -11.77 -1.31
C ARG A 141 -15.11 -11.68 -0.08
N ALA A 142 -14.40 -10.56 0.10
CA ALA A 142 -13.57 -10.33 1.27
C ALA A 142 -14.42 -10.02 2.51
N GLU A 143 -15.48 -9.23 2.36
CA GLU A 143 -16.46 -8.94 3.42
C GLU A 143 -17.14 -10.22 3.91
N GLU A 144 -17.63 -11.09 3.00
CA GLU A 144 -18.23 -12.38 3.35
C GLU A 144 -17.25 -13.29 4.10
N ALA A 145 -15.96 -13.27 3.71
CA ALA A 145 -14.93 -14.05 4.38
C ALA A 145 -14.62 -13.52 5.78
N GLU A 146 -14.67 -12.21 5.99
CA GLU A 146 -14.47 -11.57 7.30
C GLU A 146 -15.63 -11.89 8.25
N GLU A 147 -16.87 -11.80 7.78
CA GLU A 147 -18.06 -12.16 8.56
C GLU A 147 -18.02 -13.64 8.99
N ALA A 148 -17.60 -14.55 8.11
CA ALA A 148 -17.42 -15.96 8.45
C ALA A 148 -16.31 -16.21 9.48
N GLN A 149 -15.26 -15.36 9.51
CA GLN A 149 -14.23 -15.46 10.54
C GLN A 149 -14.73 -14.95 11.90
N GLU A 150 -15.48 -13.86 11.93
CA GLU A 150 -16.07 -13.31 13.15
C GLU A 150 -17.08 -14.29 13.78
N GLU A 151 -17.91 -14.97 12.96
CA GLU A 151 -18.81 -16.02 13.44
C GLU A 151 -18.04 -17.25 13.98
N ALA A 152 -16.92 -17.62 13.37
CA ALA A 152 -16.09 -18.72 13.87
C ALA A 152 -15.36 -18.36 15.17
N GLU A 153 -14.92 -17.12 15.33
CA GLU A 153 -14.23 -16.62 16.52
C GLU A 153 -15.19 -16.53 17.72
N THR A 154 -16.39 -15.98 17.51
CA THR A 154 -17.44 -15.94 18.55
C THR A 154 -17.84 -17.33 19.02
N ARG A 155 -17.94 -18.31 18.09
CA ARG A 155 -18.22 -19.70 18.44
C ARG A 155 -17.09 -20.38 19.22
N ALA A 156 -15.84 -20.00 18.94
CA ALA A 156 -14.69 -20.50 19.68
C ALA A 156 -14.64 -19.92 21.11
N GLU A 157 -14.89 -18.62 21.27
CA GLU A 157 -14.98 -17.99 22.60
C GLU A 157 -16.10 -18.58 23.45
N GLU A 158 -17.28 -18.84 22.88
CA GLU A 158 -18.39 -19.47 23.60
C GLU A 158 -18.01 -20.89 24.09
N ALA A 159 -17.30 -21.65 23.26
CA ALA A 159 -16.81 -22.98 23.62
C ALA A 159 -15.74 -22.94 24.74
N GLU A 160 -14.84 -21.95 24.72
CA GLU A 160 -13.86 -21.76 25.81
C GLU A 160 -14.55 -21.38 27.13
N GLN A 161 -15.52 -20.46 27.11
CA GLN A 161 -16.29 -20.10 28.30
C GLN A 161 -17.06 -21.28 28.88
N ALA A 162 -17.64 -22.15 28.04
CA ALA A 162 -18.30 -23.37 28.49
C ALA A 162 -17.33 -24.33 29.22
N LEU A 163 -16.11 -24.51 28.71
CA LEU A 163 -15.09 -25.37 29.34
C LEU A 163 -14.55 -24.80 30.66
N ASP A 164 -14.44 -23.48 30.79
CA ASP A 164 -13.96 -22.84 32.03
C ASP A 164 -15.00 -22.90 33.17
N THR A 165 -16.30 -22.88 32.84
CA THR A 165 -17.36 -23.05 33.85
C THR A 165 -17.46 -24.48 34.39
N GLU A 166 -17.06 -25.50 33.62
CA GLU A 166 -17.02 -26.89 34.07
C GLU A 166 -15.84 -27.14 35.04
N LYS A 167 -14.67 -26.55 34.79
CA LYS A 167 -13.47 -26.68 35.65
C LYS A 167 -13.59 -26.05 37.04
N LYS A 168 -14.51 -25.10 37.25
CA LYS A 168 -14.77 -24.49 38.58
C LYS A 168 -15.66 -25.33 39.50
N LYS A 169 -16.32 -26.40 39.00
CA LYS A 169 -17.12 -27.34 39.81
C LYS A 169 -16.35 -28.60 40.27
N GLU A 170 -15.18 -28.88 39.73
CA GLU A 170 -14.35 -30.02 40.13
C GLU A 170 -13.08 -29.58 40.88
N GLN A 171 -13.20 -29.30 42.19
CA GLN A 171 -12.04 -29.46 43.07
C GLN A 171 -11.82 -30.96 43.33
N PRO A 172 -10.60 -31.49 43.14
CA PRO A 172 -10.30 -32.89 43.30
C PRO A 172 -10.11 -33.22 44.78
N LYS A 173 -10.93 -34.14 45.33
CA LYS A 173 -10.57 -34.83 46.57
C LYS A 173 -9.65 -35.99 46.22
N ALA A 174 -8.40 -35.89 46.68
CA ALA A 174 -7.39 -36.91 46.57
C ALA A 174 -7.78 -38.22 47.29
N ALA A 175 -7.53 -39.38 46.66
CA ALA A 175 -6.90 -40.53 47.29
C ALA A 175 -6.31 -41.49 46.21
N PRO A 176 -5.17 -42.14 46.48
CA PRO A 176 -4.48 -42.99 45.51
C PRO A 176 -4.88 -44.46 45.67
N ALA A 177 -5.13 -45.18 44.58
CA ALA A 177 -5.19 -46.64 44.62
C ALA A 177 -4.60 -47.24 43.35
N LYS A 178 -3.47 -47.92 43.56
CA LYS A 178 -2.81 -48.86 42.65
C LYS A 178 -3.82 -49.92 42.21
N SER A 179 -3.76 -50.36 40.95
CA SER A 179 -3.68 -51.78 40.55
C SER A 179 -3.90 -52.00 39.05
N LYS A 180 -2.90 -52.65 38.42
CA LYS A 180 -2.97 -53.75 37.45
C LYS A 180 -4.23 -53.88 36.56
N SER A 181 -4.01 -53.96 35.24
CA SER A 181 -3.97 -55.24 34.50
C SER A 181 -4.43 -55.09 33.04
N THR A 182 -3.52 -55.42 32.11
CA THR A 182 -3.71 -56.19 30.85
C THR A 182 -4.86 -55.88 29.88
N ARG A 183 -4.49 -55.75 28.58
CA ARG A 183 -5.08 -56.43 27.38
C ARG A 183 -5.11 -55.45 26.19
N SER A 184 -4.06 -55.41 25.36
CA SER A 184 -3.96 -56.20 24.12
C SER A 184 -5.23 -56.16 23.25
N THR A 185 -5.20 -55.33 22.20
CA THR A 185 -5.60 -55.71 20.83
C THR A 185 -4.98 -54.74 19.81
N ARG A 186 -4.09 -55.26 18.98
CA ARG A 186 -3.84 -54.73 17.62
C ARG A 186 -5.12 -54.87 16.80
N LYS A 187 -5.43 -53.92 15.91
CA LYS A 187 -5.68 -54.12 14.46
C LYS A 187 -6.10 -52.83 13.73
N SER A 188 -5.27 -52.47 12.75
CA SER A 188 -5.57 -51.97 11.40
C SER A 188 -6.99 -51.48 11.07
N THR A 189 -7.07 -50.25 10.55
CA THR A 189 -7.95 -49.90 9.42
C THR A 189 -7.11 -49.19 8.36
N GLY A 190 -6.66 -49.94 7.36
CA GLY A 190 -6.15 -49.37 6.13
C GLY A 190 -7.32 -48.87 5.30
N THR A 191 -7.33 -47.58 4.99
CA THR A 191 -8.24 -46.99 4.01
C THR A 191 -7.43 -46.73 2.74
N THR A 192 -7.48 -47.68 1.81
CA THR A 192 -7.00 -47.48 0.43
C THR A 192 -8.15 -46.87 -0.38
N SER A 193 -8.08 -45.60 -0.73
CA SER A 193 -8.95 -45.02 -1.76
C SER A 193 -8.21 -44.97 -3.09
N SER A 194 -8.67 -45.81 -4.01
CA SER A 194 -8.19 -45.99 -5.38
C SER A 194 -8.50 -44.77 -6.25
N ILE A 195 -7.46 -44.15 -6.83
CA ILE A 195 -7.58 -43.09 -7.85
C ILE A 195 -7.85 -43.76 -9.19
N ARG A 196 -9.06 -43.59 -9.72
CA ARG A 196 -9.43 -44.02 -11.07
C ARG A 196 -8.99 -42.94 -12.07
N LYS A 197 -7.95 -43.22 -12.86
CA LYS A 197 -7.55 -42.42 -14.02
C LYS A 197 -8.51 -42.69 -15.18
N SER A 198 -9.21 -41.67 -15.64
CA SER A 198 -9.92 -41.68 -16.93
C SER A 198 -8.94 -41.38 -18.07
N LYS A 199 -9.14 -42.05 -19.21
CA LYS A 199 -8.47 -41.76 -20.49
C LYS A 199 -9.54 -41.45 -21.52
#